data_AF-A0A177TLG1-F1
#
_entry.id   AF-A0A177TLG1-F1
#
_cell.length_a   1.000
_cell.length_b   1.000
_cell.length_c   1.000
_cell.angle_alpha   90.00
_cell.angle_beta   90.00
_cell.angle_gamma   90.00
#
_symmetry.space_group_name_H-M   'P 1'
#
loop_
_entity.id
_entity.type
_entity.pdbx_description
1 polymer ?
#
loop_
_entity_poly.entity_id
_entity_poly.type
_entity_poly.pdbx_seq_one_letter_code
_entity_poly.pdbx_strand_id
1 'polypeptide(L)'
;MSAYNFTMLELAAVVRVQNANGDPYKILDVPFGTMNPGEIKHARKKAALGLHPDKNRHPGASDAMKTLNNAFDTLLKMAESDVRHREEGQQNDREHQWRKWYAEDFFQDEAAQRKRTKRTHKRRDQRKRRRAEQVELERTLLEQERIRRLHCARGELRYQSFEDESLCASI
;
A
#
# COMPACT_ATOMS: atom_id res chain seq x y z
N MET A 1 -60.40 41.45 -2.24
CA MET A 1 -59.38 40.59 -2.89
C MET A 1 -58.66 39.77 -1.83
N SER A 2 -58.87 38.44 -1.81
CA SER A 2 -57.78 37.46 -1.69
C SER A 2 -58.36 36.10 -2.09
N ALA A 3 -58.01 35.66 -3.29
CA ALA A 3 -58.60 34.53 -4.00
C ALA A 3 -57.79 33.24 -3.78
N TYR A 4 -57.47 32.92 -2.52
CA TYR A 4 -56.58 31.81 -2.24
C TYR A 4 -57.11 30.87 -1.17
N ASN A 5 -57.46 29.65 -1.59
CA ASN A 5 -57.82 28.53 -0.72
C ASN A 5 -56.57 27.69 -0.44
N PHE A 6 -55.73 28.13 0.50
CA PHE A 6 -54.60 27.36 1.03
C PHE A 6 -54.68 27.29 2.55
N THR A 7 -54.12 26.23 3.14
CA THR A 7 -54.12 26.08 4.60
C THR A 7 -53.08 26.98 5.27
N MET A 8 -53.27 27.31 6.55
CA MET A 8 -52.27 28.11 7.30
C MET A 8 -50.91 27.43 7.41
N LEU A 9 -50.89 26.09 7.38
CA LEU A 9 -49.65 25.31 7.36
C LEU A 9 -48.90 25.48 6.03
N GLU A 10 -49.60 25.50 4.90
CA GLU A 10 -49.01 25.75 3.58
C GLU A 10 -48.40 27.15 3.49
N LEU A 11 -49.13 28.17 3.97
CA LEU A 11 -48.62 29.53 4.03
C LEU A 11 -47.36 29.60 4.90
N ALA A 12 -47.40 29.03 6.11
CA ALA A 12 -46.29 29.05 7.03
C ALA A 12 -45.03 28.40 6.43
N ALA A 13 -45.17 27.26 5.73
CA ALA A 13 -44.04 26.59 5.08
C ALA A 13 -43.40 27.47 4.00
N VAL A 14 -44.20 28.12 3.14
CA VAL A 14 -43.71 28.98 2.06
C VAL A 14 -43.07 30.25 2.60
N VAL A 15 -43.74 30.93 3.55
CA VAL A 15 -43.23 32.15 4.18
C VAL A 15 -41.91 31.88 4.90
N ARG A 16 -41.77 30.72 5.55
CA ARG A 16 -40.53 30.34 6.24
C ARG A 16 -39.35 30.20 5.28
N VAL A 17 -39.57 29.62 4.10
CA VAL A 17 -38.53 29.53 3.05
C VAL A 17 -38.24 30.89 2.42
N GLN A 18 -39.25 31.72 2.19
CA GLN A 18 -39.07 33.06 1.63
C GLN A 18 -38.31 33.99 2.58
N ASN A 19 -38.62 33.94 3.89
CA ASN A 19 -37.94 34.73 4.92
C ASN A 19 -36.51 34.25 5.22
N ALA A 20 -36.11 33.08 4.73
CA ALA A 20 -34.77 32.56 4.94
C ALA A 20 -33.72 33.26 4.06
N ASN A 21 -34.11 34.17 3.15
CA ASN A 21 -33.21 35.05 2.38
C ASN A 21 -32.00 34.37 1.73
N GLY A 22 -32.14 33.10 1.33
CA GLY A 22 -31.07 32.34 0.69
C GLY A 22 -30.12 31.61 1.66
N ASP A 23 -30.34 31.67 2.98
CA ASP A 23 -29.55 30.92 3.96
C ASP A 23 -29.88 29.41 3.88
N PRO A 24 -28.97 28.55 3.40
CA PRO A 24 -29.31 27.17 3.11
C PRO A 24 -29.63 26.34 4.36
N TYR A 25 -29.00 26.66 5.51
CA TYR A 25 -29.27 26.01 6.79
C TYR A 25 -30.68 26.31 7.32
N LYS A 26 -31.13 27.57 7.19
CA LYS A 26 -32.47 27.99 7.62
C LYS A 26 -33.55 27.45 6.70
N ILE A 27 -33.27 27.36 5.39
CA ILE A 27 -34.19 26.81 4.39
C ILE A 27 -34.47 25.31 4.67
N LEU A 28 -33.43 24.53 4.98
CA LEU A 28 -33.57 23.11 5.32
C LEU A 28 -33.93 22.84 6.79
N ASP A 29 -33.98 23.87 7.64
CA ASP A 29 -34.28 23.75 9.07
C ASP A 29 -33.28 22.81 9.79
N VAL A 30 -32.00 22.99 9.48
CA VAL A 30 -30.88 22.22 10.03
C VAL A 30 -29.97 23.13 10.86
N PRO A 31 -29.31 22.62 11.91
CA PRO A 31 -28.38 23.43 12.69
C PRO A 31 -27.20 23.90 11.83
N PHE A 32 -26.70 25.09 12.14
CA PHE A 32 -25.52 25.67 11.47
C PHE A 32 -24.31 24.76 11.71
N GLY A 33 -23.60 24.41 10.62
CA GLY A 33 -22.46 23.49 10.68
C GLY A 33 -22.82 22.01 10.52
N THR A 34 -24.07 21.68 10.19
CA THR A 34 -24.43 20.31 9.80
C THR A 34 -23.72 19.94 8.50
N MET A 35 -22.73 19.05 8.56
CA MET A 35 -22.00 18.53 7.39
C MET A 35 -22.33 17.06 7.10
N ASN A 36 -23.23 16.44 7.88
CA ASN A 36 -23.63 15.05 7.67
C ASN A 36 -24.60 14.93 6.48
N PRO A 37 -24.24 14.25 5.37
CA PRO A 37 -25.10 14.14 4.20
C PRO A 37 -26.38 13.35 4.48
N GLY A 38 -26.41 12.47 5.49
CA GLY A 38 -27.60 11.72 5.88
C GLY A 38 -28.69 12.63 6.47
N GLU A 39 -28.29 13.54 7.36
CA GLU A 39 -29.20 14.51 8.01
C GLU A 39 -29.73 15.53 7.00
N ILE A 40 -28.88 16.03 6.11
CA ILE A 40 -29.26 16.97 5.04
C ILE A 40 -30.31 16.32 4.09
N LYS A 41 -30.11 15.05 3.72
CA LYS A 41 -31.09 14.29 2.89
C LYS A 41 -32.41 14.05 3.62
N HIS A 42 -32.37 13.78 4.93
CA HIS A 42 -33.58 13.59 5.73
C HIS A 42 -34.38 14.89 5.89
N ALA A 43 -33.70 16.00 6.20
CA ALA A 43 -34.30 17.32 6.33
C ALA A 43 -34.96 17.78 5.03
N ARG A 44 -34.30 17.59 3.87
CA ARG A 44 -34.88 17.89 2.55
C ARG A 44 -36.19 17.14 2.33
N LYS A 45 -36.24 15.83 2.61
CA LYS A 45 -37.47 15.02 2.43
C LYS A 45 -38.61 15.55 3.29
N LYS A 46 -38.32 15.91 4.54
CA LYS A 46 -39.32 16.46 5.47
C LYS A 46 -39.86 17.80 4.99
N ALA A 47 -39.00 18.72 4.55
CA ALA A 47 -39.40 20.03 4.04
C ALA A 47 -40.18 19.93 2.71
N ALA A 48 -39.76 19.06 1.79
CA ALA A 48 -40.39 18.88 0.49
C ALA A 48 -41.84 18.38 0.58
N LEU A 49 -42.18 17.56 1.58
CA LEU A 49 -43.55 17.07 1.79
C LEU A 49 -44.55 18.20 2.04
N GLY A 50 -44.10 19.26 2.71
CA GLY A 50 -44.92 20.44 3.02
C GLY A 50 -44.77 21.58 2.03
N LEU A 51 -44.02 21.40 0.94
CA LEU A 51 -43.79 22.40 -0.13
C LEU A 51 -44.14 21.86 -1.53
N HIS A 52 -44.68 20.64 -1.60
CA HIS A 52 -44.96 19.99 -2.87
C HIS A 52 -46.06 20.74 -3.63
N PRO A 53 -45.85 21.11 -4.92
CA PRO A 53 -46.78 21.95 -5.68
C PRO A 53 -48.15 21.29 -5.94
N ASP A 54 -48.23 19.97 -5.82
CA ASP A 54 -49.49 19.22 -5.90
C ASP A 54 -50.33 19.32 -4.62
N LYS A 55 -49.68 19.42 -3.46
CA LYS A 55 -50.35 19.46 -2.14
C LYS A 55 -50.58 20.89 -1.67
N ASN A 56 -49.72 21.81 -2.08
CA ASN A 56 -49.79 23.21 -1.71
C ASN A 56 -50.35 24.03 -2.87
N ARG A 57 -51.58 24.52 -2.71
CA ARG A 57 -52.21 25.43 -3.69
C ARG A 57 -51.68 26.86 -3.63
N HIS A 58 -50.72 27.13 -2.74
CA HIS A 58 -50.10 28.43 -2.61
C HIS A 58 -49.24 28.76 -3.86
N PRO A 59 -49.44 29.93 -4.51
CA PRO A 59 -48.72 30.28 -5.75
C PRO A 59 -47.19 30.34 -5.58
N GLY A 60 -46.72 30.63 -4.36
CA GLY A 60 -45.29 30.63 -4.01
C GLY A 60 -44.66 29.26 -3.69
N ALA A 61 -45.42 28.16 -3.70
CA ALA A 61 -44.89 26.84 -3.34
C ALA A 61 -43.83 26.33 -4.34
N SER A 62 -44.05 26.57 -5.63
CA SER A 62 -43.09 26.21 -6.69
C SER A 62 -41.75 26.91 -6.52
N ASP A 63 -41.77 28.19 -6.16
CA ASP A 63 -40.56 29.00 -5.98
C ASP A 63 -39.81 28.64 -4.68
N ALA A 64 -40.55 28.40 -3.60
CA ALA A 64 -39.99 27.90 -2.35
C ALA A 64 -39.34 26.50 -2.53
N MET A 65 -39.93 25.61 -3.33
CA MET A 65 -39.34 24.30 -3.63
C MET A 65 -38.04 24.42 -4.42
N LYS A 66 -37.95 25.35 -5.38
CA LYS A 66 -36.68 25.62 -6.11
C LYS A 66 -35.60 26.10 -5.15
N THR A 67 -35.95 27.03 -4.26
CA THR A 67 -35.04 27.55 -3.22
C THR A 67 -34.58 26.44 -2.28
N LEU A 68 -35.47 25.52 -1.87
CA LEU A 68 -35.14 24.33 -1.08
C LEU A 68 -34.12 23.42 -1.80
N ASN A 69 -34.34 23.14 -3.09
CA ASN A 69 -33.43 22.30 -3.89
C ASN A 69 -32.05 22.96 -4.05
N ASN A 70 -32.01 24.26 -4.35
CA ASN A 70 -30.75 25.01 -4.48
C ASN A 70 -29.95 25.02 -3.17
N ALA A 71 -30.64 25.22 -2.04
CA ALA A 71 -30.02 25.16 -0.72
C ALA A 71 -29.44 23.77 -0.42
N PHE A 72 -30.18 22.71 -0.76
CA PHE A 72 -29.74 21.33 -0.59
C PHE A 72 -28.49 21.00 -1.41
N ASP A 73 -28.48 21.38 -2.69
CA ASP A 73 -27.34 21.16 -3.58
C ASP A 73 -26.08 21.91 -3.09
N THR A 74 -26.27 23.10 -2.53
CA THR A 74 -25.18 23.90 -1.96
C THR A 74 -24.58 23.23 -0.72
N LEU A 75 -25.41 22.77 0.23
CA LEU A 75 -24.95 22.06 1.42
C LEU A 75 -24.29 20.73 1.08
N LEU A 76 -24.82 19.98 0.10
CA LEU A 76 -24.20 18.74 -0.35
C LEU A 76 -22.82 18.99 -0.95
N LYS A 77 -22.65 20.01 -1.80
CA LYS A 77 -21.33 20.36 -2.37
C LYS A 77 -20.33 20.75 -1.29
N MET A 78 -20.76 21.49 -0.27
CA MET A 78 -19.91 21.86 0.87
C MET A 78 -19.52 20.63 1.71
N ALA A 79 -20.48 19.74 1.99
CA ALA A 79 -20.23 18.48 2.71
C ALA A 79 -19.32 17.53 1.91
N GLU A 80 -19.55 17.38 0.60
CA GLU A 80 -18.71 16.57 -0.27
C GLU A 80 -17.31 17.18 -0.46
N SER A 81 -17.18 18.50 -0.51
CA SER A 81 -15.87 19.16 -0.61
C SER A 81 -15.01 18.90 0.63
N ASP A 82 -15.60 18.97 1.83
CA ASP A 82 -14.90 18.65 3.08
C ASP A 82 -14.49 17.17 3.11
N VAL A 83 -15.40 16.29 2.69
CA VAL A 83 -15.13 14.85 2.57
C VAL A 83 -14.05 14.56 1.54
N ARG A 84 -14.07 15.17 0.35
CA ARG A 84 -13.04 14.95 -0.70
C ARG A 84 -11.66 15.41 -0.26
N HIS A 85 -11.54 16.57 0.37
CA HIS A 85 -10.25 17.01 0.94
C HIS A 85 -9.76 16.07 2.05
N ARG A 86 -10.67 15.52 2.86
CA ARG A 86 -10.37 14.54 3.91
C ARG A 86 -10.05 13.13 3.38
N GLU A 87 -10.67 12.73 2.28
CA GLU A 87 -10.52 11.42 1.63
C GLU A 87 -9.28 11.37 0.72
N GLU A 88 -8.97 12.46 0.00
CA GLU A 88 -7.71 12.59 -0.77
C GLU A 88 -6.48 12.53 0.16
N GLY A 89 -6.57 13.09 1.37
CA GLY A 89 -5.52 12.90 2.39
C GLY A 89 -5.33 11.42 2.77
N GLN A 90 -6.43 10.70 2.99
CA GLN A 90 -6.39 9.28 3.43
C GLN A 90 -6.05 8.28 2.33
N GLN A 91 -6.39 8.57 1.07
CA GLN A 91 -6.02 7.75 -0.07
C GLN A 91 -4.51 7.85 -0.32
N ASN A 92 -3.97 9.07 -0.25
CA ASN A 92 -2.54 9.32 -0.35
C ASN A 92 -1.77 8.70 0.82
N ASP A 93 -2.30 8.74 2.04
CA ASP A 93 -1.69 8.11 3.22
C ASP A 93 -1.69 6.57 3.13
N ARG A 94 -2.79 5.97 2.69
CA ARG A 94 -2.85 4.52 2.44
C ARG A 94 -1.91 4.12 1.31
N GLU A 95 -1.87 4.86 0.21
CA GLU A 95 -0.95 4.60 -0.90
C GLU A 95 0.51 4.80 -0.48
N HIS A 96 0.83 5.81 0.33
CA HIS A 96 2.16 6.00 0.92
C HIS A 96 2.54 4.85 1.86
N GLN A 97 1.62 4.40 2.73
CA GLN A 97 1.84 3.26 3.60
C GLN A 97 2.06 1.98 2.79
N TRP A 98 1.29 1.76 1.72
CA TRP A 98 1.46 0.63 0.81
C TRP A 98 2.80 0.71 0.03
N ARG A 99 3.20 1.88 -0.50
CA ARG A 99 4.52 2.07 -1.12
C ARG A 99 5.66 1.86 -0.14
N LYS A 100 5.52 2.32 1.10
CA LYS A 100 6.52 2.15 2.16
C LYS A 100 6.66 0.68 2.56
N TRP A 101 5.54 -0.02 2.74
CA TRP A 101 5.51 -1.45 3.06
C TRP A 101 6.10 -2.29 1.93
N TYR A 102 5.72 -2.03 0.67
CA TYR A 102 6.33 -2.71 -0.48
C TYR A 102 7.81 -2.36 -0.67
N ALA A 103 8.23 -1.12 -0.43
CA ALA A 103 9.65 -0.76 -0.51
C ALA A 103 10.48 -1.48 0.55
N GLU A 104 10.03 -1.52 1.81
CA GLU A 104 10.73 -2.22 2.89
C GLU A 104 10.86 -3.73 2.63
N ASP A 105 9.85 -4.37 2.04
CA ASP A 105 9.84 -5.81 1.74
C ASP A 105 10.74 -6.15 0.52
N PHE A 106 10.71 -5.33 -0.54
CA PHE A 106 11.52 -5.55 -1.75
C PHE A 106 13.03 -5.41 -1.51
N PHE A 107 13.44 -4.44 -0.67
CA PHE A 107 14.87 -4.25 -0.32
C PHE A 107 15.43 -5.38 0.55
N GLN A 108 14.58 -6.08 1.31
CA GLN A 108 15.01 -7.24 2.09
C GLN A 108 15.29 -8.45 1.20
N ASP A 109 14.50 -8.66 0.15
CA ASP A 109 14.64 -9.84 -0.71
C ASP A 109 15.85 -9.72 -1.67
N GLU A 110 16.14 -8.52 -2.20
CA GLU A 110 17.31 -8.30 -3.05
C GLU A 110 18.64 -8.46 -2.26
N ALA A 111 18.67 -7.98 -1.02
CA ALA A 111 19.82 -8.18 -0.12
C ALA A 111 20.00 -9.66 0.25
N ALA A 112 18.92 -10.41 0.42
CA ALA A 112 18.96 -11.85 0.66
C ALA A 112 19.44 -12.63 -0.56
N GLN A 113 18.96 -12.29 -1.76
CA GLN A 113 19.40 -12.87 -3.04
C GLN A 113 20.89 -12.61 -3.29
N ARG A 114 21.38 -11.38 -3.05
CA ARG A 114 22.80 -11.03 -3.17
C ARG A 114 23.69 -11.77 -2.16
N LYS A 115 23.18 -12.07 -0.96
CA LYS A 115 23.89 -12.91 0.02
C LYS A 115 23.96 -14.37 -0.43
N ARG A 116 22.88 -14.91 -1.04
CA ARG A 116 22.85 -16.28 -1.58
C ARG A 116 23.83 -16.47 -2.74
N THR A 117 23.86 -15.54 -3.71
CA THR A 117 24.78 -15.61 -4.87
C THR A 117 26.25 -15.43 -4.47
N LYS A 118 26.56 -14.54 -3.52
CA LYS A 118 27.92 -14.42 -2.97
C LYS A 118 28.38 -15.68 -2.23
N ARG A 119 27.48 -16.34 -1.49
CA ARG A 119 27.78 -17.61 -0.78
C ARG A 119 28.06 -18.76 -1.75
N THR A 120 27.31 -18.89 -2.84
CA THR A 120 27.54 -19.93 -3.86
C THR A 120 28.84 -19.69 -4.62
N HIS A 121 29.14 -18.44 -5.00
CA HIS A 121 30.39 -18.07 -5.66
C HIS A 121 31.61 -18.37 -4.78
N LYS A 122 31.58 -17.97 -3.49
CA LYS A 122 32.67 -18.23 -2.52
C LYS A 122 32.95 -19.72 -2.33
N ARG A 123 31.91 -20.55 -2.24
CA ARG A 123 32.07 -22.02 -2.13
C ARG A 123 32.68 -22.63 -3.39
N ARG A 124 32.31 -22.11 -4.57
CA ARG A 124 32.85 -22.59 -5.85
C ARG A 124 34.34 -22.24 -6.00
N ASP A 125 34.73 -21.04 -5.59
CA ASP A 125 36.12 -20.60 -5.60
C ASP A 125 37.00 -21.38 -4.61
N GLN A 126 36.52 -21.65 -3.39
CA GLN A 126 37.26 -22.49 -2.44
C GLN A 126 37.48 -23.91 -2.98
N ARG A 127 36.49 -24.51 -3.64
CA ARG A 127 36.65 -25.83 -4.27
C ARG A 127 37.67 -25.81 -5.40
N LYS A 128 37.71 -24.74 -6.21
CA LYS A 128 38.72 -24.58 -7.27
C LYS A 128 40.13 -24.44 -6.70
N ARG A 129 40.30 -23.62 -5.65
CA ARG A 129 41.60 -23.43 -4.98
C ARG A 129 42.12 -24.74 -4.38
N ARG A 130 41.29 -25.47 -3.65
CA ARG A 130 41.67 -26.78 -3.08
C ARG A 130 42.07 -27.80 -4.14
N ARG A 131 41.37 -27.82 -5.29
CA ARG A 131 41.75 -28.69 -6.41
C ARG A 131 43.08 -28.28 -7.03
N ALA A 132 43.33 -26.97 -7.18
CA ALA A 132 44.60 -26.47 -7.69
C ALA A 132 45.76 -26.80 -6.74
N GLU A 133 45.57 -26.59 -5.43
CA GLU A 133 46.53 -26.95 -4.38
C GLU A 133 46.82 -28.46 -4.38
N GLN A 134 45.80 -29.30 -4.54
CA GLN A 134 45.98 -30.76 -4.61
C GLN A 134 46.80 -31.17 -5.85
N VAL A 135 46.50 -30.59 -7.01
CA VAL A 135 47.24 -30.86 -8.25
C VAL A 135 48.69 -30.39 -8.14
N GLU A 136 48.93 -29.24 -7.50
CA GLU A 136 50.28 -28.72 -7.28
C GLU A 136 51.08 -29.60 -6.30
N LEU A 137 50.44 -30.07 -5.23
CA LEU A 137 51.04 -31.02 -4.29
C LEU A 137 51.42 -32.33 -4.99
N GLU A 138 50.50 -32.91 -5.78
CA GLU A 138 50.77 -34.11 -6.57
C GLU A 138 51.93 -33.91 -7.55
N ARG A 139 51.98 -32.76 -8.23
CA ARG A 139 53.08 -32.41 -9.14
C ARG A 139 54.42 -32.31 -8.41
N THR A 140 54.46 -31.68 -7.23
CA THR A 140 55.70 -31.52 -6.46
C THR A 140 56.19 -32.85 -5.89
N LEU A 141 55.28 -33.73 -5.43
CA LEU A 141 55.62 -35.09 -4.99
C LEU A 141 56.21 -35.91 -6.13
N LEU A 142 55.58 -35.90 -7.30
CA LEU A 142 56.10 -36.57 -8.49
C LEU A 142 57.48 -36.06 -8.89
N GLU A 143 57.72 -34.74 -8.80
CA GLU A 143 59.03 -34.17 -9.09
C GLU A 143 60.07 -34.54 -8.02
N GLN A 144 59.70 -34.56 -6.73
CA GLN A 144 60.58 -35.05 -5.66
C GLN A 144 60.93 -36.52 -5.84
N GLU A 145 59.95 -37.37 -6.19
CA GLU A 145 60.18 -38.78 -6.51
C GLU A 145 61.10 -38.95 -7.72
N ARG A 146 60.89 -38.15 -8.78
CA ARG A 146 61.75 -38.15 -9.97
C ARG A 146 63.18 -37.76 -9.60
N ILE A 147 63.37 -36.69 -8.84
CA ILE A 147 64.68 -36.24 -8.34
C ILE A 147 65.33 -37.34 -7.48
N ARG A 148 64.57 -37.95 -6.56
CA ARG A 148 65.05 -39.06 -5.72
C ARG A 148 65.49 -40.27 -6.55
N ARG A 149 64.75 -40.62 -7.60
CA ARG A 149 65.13 -41.69 -8.56
C ARG A 149 66.42 -41.35 -9.30
N LEU A 150 66.61 -40.08 -9.72
CA LEU A 150 67.84 -39.63 -10.37
C LEU A 150 69.06 -39.69 -9.43
N HIS A 151 68.94 -39.24 -8.17
CA HIS A 151 70.01 -39.37 -7.18
C HIS A 151 70.34 -40.84 -6.86
N CYS A 152 69.34 -41.71 -6.82
CA CYS A 152 69.57 -43.15 -6.66
C CYS A 152 70.32 -43.76 -7.86
N ALA A 153 69.95 -43.37 -9.08
CA ALA A 153 70.63 -43.82 -10.30
C ALA A 153 72.08 -43.31 -10.39
N ARG A 154 72.36 -42.13 -9.82
CA ARG A 154 73.71 -41.57 -9.67
C ARG A 154 74.52 -42.18 -8.52
N GLY A 155 73.92 -43.03 -7.69
CA GLY A 155 74.58 -43.66 -6.54
C GLY A 155 74.74 -42.74 -5.32
N GLU A 156 74.09 -41.58 -5.31
CA GLU A 156 74.19 -40.56 -4.25
C GLU A 156 73.25 -40.85 -3.06
N LEU A 157 72.20 -41.67 -3.25
CA LEU A 157 71.22 -42.07 -2.23
C LEU A 157 70.84 -43.56 -2.39
N ARG A 158 70.63 -44.30 -1.29
CA ARG A 158 70.04 -45.67 -1.33
C ARG A 158 68.52 -45.59 -1.42
N TYR A 159 67.91 -46.29 -2.37
CA TYR A 159 66.44 -46.38 -2.49
C TYR A 159 65.86 -47.17 -1.32
N GLN A 160 65.06 -46.51 -0.47
CA GLN A 160 64.16 -47.19 0.47
C GLN A 160 62.75 -47.09 -0.12
N SER A 161 62.29 -48.19 -0.70
CA SER A 161 60.90 -48.42 -1.09
C SER A 161 60.01 -48.40 0.15
N PHE A 162 58.96 -47.57 0.14
CA PHE A 162 57.97 -47.48 1.21
C PHE A 162 56.78 -48.36 0.85
N GLU A 163 56.97 -49.68 0.75
CA GLU A 163 55.90 -50.69 0.83
C GLU A 163 56.54 -51.97 1.37
N ASP A 164 56.32 -52.26 2.66
CA ASP A 164 56.10 -53.58 3.26
C ASP A 164 56.09 -53.46 4.80
N GLU A 165 55.07 -52.78 5.36
CA GLU A 165 54.55 -53.14 6.68
C GLU A 165 53.35 -54.07 6.47
N SER A 166 53.63 -55.35 6.17
CA SER A 166 52.63 -56.41 6.23
C SER A 166 53.30 -57.75 6.51
N LEU A 167 53.04 -58.27 7.71
CA LEU A 167 53.22 -59.65 8.17
C LEU A 167 54.65 -60.10 8.51
N CYS A 168 55.08 -59.78 9.73
CA CYS A 168 55.80 -60.72 10.61
C CYS A 168 55.42 -60.44 12.07
N ALA A 169 54.14 -60.69 12.38
CA ALA A 169 53.73 -61.00 13.75
C ALA A 169 53.87 -62.52 13.93
N SER A 170 54.80 -62.92 14.79
CA SER A 170 54.79 -64.15 15.60
C SER A 170 54.48 -65.49 14.90
N ILE A 171 55.52 -66.29 14.66
CA ILE A 171 55.84 -67.58 15.34
C ILE A 171 57.11 -68.15 14.70
#